data_AF-A0A959VWH2-F1
#
_entry.id   AF-A0A959VWH2-F1
#
_cell.length_a   1.000
_cell.length_b   1.000
_cell.length_c   1.000
_cell.angle_alpha   90.00
_cell.angle_beta   90.00
_cell.angle_gamma   90.00
#
_symmetry.space_group_name_H-M   'P 1'
#
loop_
_entity.id
_entity.type
_entity.pdbx_description
1 polymer ?
#
loop_
_entity_poly.entity_id
_entity_poly.type
_entity_poly.pdbx_seq_one_letter_code
_entity_poly.pdbx_strand_id
1 'polypeptide(L)'
;GRFGSVGAYAIRRAARLLPAYWLILAIMLVVTLLAGSVSAPAPGDLLAHLVGLQGPTGLLFTGTTNGFSVNPPVWTLSVEITFYVVLPIVAWIWIRKPWVGLLAAAALTVIWNEAFQHIGDLNDTFDLGLSPERMIQAAVSSTLQFPSWAFSFGLGMTGASVYLRIRDRRDEGTIKWIWAARIAGIAGLVVFAWLTGSDSDKAPVELVAQYSRSSPWLALGYSAFLALVMVSFALGPGADRSLLANHRLRELGDISYGIFLSHMVIAFCLLEWADLPADGNLQSFLVWTAAVVPASVLYGYLSARFLEQPIRRWARKYGRGETDGT
;
A
#
# COMPACT_ATOMS: atom_id res chain seq x y z
N GLY A 1 -11.92 -23.45 -10.61
CA GLY A 1 -12.83 -22.28 -10.66
C GLY A 1 -12.69 -21.62 -12.02
N ARG A 2 -13.80 -21.15 -12.61
CA ARG A 2 -13.77 -20.35 -13.85
C ARG A 2 -13.43 -18.90 -13.49
N PHE A 3 -12.58 -18.26 -14.30
CA PHE A 3 -12.37 -16.82 -14.16
C PHE A 3 -13.67 -16.09 -14.56
N GLY A 4 -14.14 -15.16 -13.72
CA GLY A 4 -15.28 -14.31 -14.06
C GLY A 4 -14.91 -13.27 -15.13
N SER A 5 -15.90 -12.54 -15.64
CA SER A 5 -15.67 -11.50 -16.65
C SER A 5 -14.71 -10.40 -16.17
N VAL A 6 -13.73 -10.07 -17.02
CA VAL A 6 -12.71 -9.04 -16.76
C VAL A 6 -13.36 -7.67 -16.53
N GLY A 7 -14.42 -7.35 -17.28
CA GLY A 7 -15.18 -6.11 -17.09
C GLY A 7 -15.84 -6.03 -15.72
N ALA A 8 -16.49 -7.10 -15.25
CA ALA A 8 -17.09 -7.13 -13.93
C ALA A 8 -16.03 -7.06 -12.81
N TYR A 9 -14.86 -7.67 -13.02
CA TYR A 9 -13.71 -7.49 -12.14
C TYR A 9 -13.27 -6.01 -12.09
N ALA A 10 -13.05 -5.37 -13.23
CA ALA A 10 -12.61 -3.99 -13.33
C ALA A 10 -13.59 -3.02 -12.65
N ILE A 11 -14.90 -3.15 -12.90
CA ILE A 11 -15.94 -2.34 -12.27
C ILE A 11 -15.90 -2.47 -10.75
N ARG A 12 -15.76 -3.69 -10.21
CA ARG A 12 -15.71 -3.90 -8.76
C ARG A 12 -14.45 -3.32 -8.11
N ARG A 13 -13.32 -3.31 -8.81
CA ARG A 13 -12.07 -2.69 -8.31
C ARG A 13 -12.11 -1.17 -8.41
N ALA A 14 -12.59 -0.63 -9.52
CA ALA A 14 -12.83 0.80 -9.70
C ALA A 14 -13.78 1.34 -8.61
N ALA A 15 -14.93 0.70 -8.42
CA ALA A 15 -15.92 1.05 -7.39
C ALA A 15 -15.41 0.92 -5.95
N ARG A 16 -14.34 0.14 -5.74
CA ARG A 16 -13.72 -0.03 -4.42
C ARG A 16 -12.78 1.14 -4.09
N LEU A 17 -12.00 1.62 -5.06
CA LEU A 17 -10.94 2.61 -4.88
C LEU A 17 -11.35 4.02 -5.30
N LEU A 18 -11.74 4.19 -6.57
CA LEU A 18 -11.80 5.50 -7.24
C LEU A 18 -12.75 6.52 -6.59
N PRO A 19 -13.97 6.16 -6.13
CA PRO A 19 -14.89 7.17 -5.62
C PRO A 19 -14.35 7.92 -4.40
N ALA A 20 -13.89 7.21 -3.37
CA ALA A 20 -13.34 7.85 -2.18
C ALA A 20 -12.01 8.53 -2.48
N TYR A 21 -11.21 7.96 -3.39
CA TYR A 21 -9.99 8.62 -3.84
C TYR A 21 -10.25 9.95 -4.55
N TRP A 22 -11.20 10.00 -5.48
CA TRP A 22 -11.55 11.25 -6.17
C TRP A 22 -12.17 12.27 -5.23
N LEU A 23 -12.97 11.83 -4.25
CA LEU A 23 -13.48 12.72 -3.21
C LEU A 23 -12.33 13.34 -2.41
N ILE A 24 -11.39 12.54 -1.91
CA ILE A 24 -10.26 13.09 -1.15
C ILE A 24 -9.35 13.93 -2.03
N LEU A 25 -9.17 13.58 -3.31
CA LEU A 25 -8.40 14.37 -4.27
C LEU A 25 -9.01 15.77 -4.47
N ALA A 26 -10.33 15.86 -4.57
CA ALA A 26 -11.04 17.13 -4.65
C ALA A 26 -10.88 17.96 -3.36
N ILE A 27 -10.96 17.31 -2.19
CA ILE A 27 -10.72 17.96 -0.91
C ILE A 27 -9.28 18.47 -0.83
N MET A 28 -8.30 17.64 -1.20
CA MET A 28 -6.89 18.01 -1.22
C MET A 28 -6.63 19.20 -2.13
N LEU A 29 -7.23 19.23 -3.33
CA LEU A 29 -7.12 20.38 -4.24
C LEU A 29 -7.65 21.66 -3.57
N VAL A 30 -8.82 21.61 -2.93
CA VAL A 30 -9.38 22.76 -2.21
C VAL A 30 -8.47 23.18 -1.05
N VAL A 31 -7.99 22.23 -0.25
CA VAL A 31 -7.08 22.51 0.87
C VAL A 31 -5.80 23.19 0.39
N THR A 32 -5.16 22.65 -0.65
CA THR A 32 -3.94 23.24 -1.23
C THR A 32 -4.17 24.66 -1.73
N LEU A 33 -5.32 24.93 -2.38
CA LEU A 33 -5.66 26.27 -2.87
C LEU A 33 -5.97 27.27 -1.74
N LEU A 34 -6.51 26.81 -0.61
CA LEU A 34 -6.86 27.66 0.54
C LEU A 34 -5.70 27.90 1.49
N ALA A 35 -4.80 26.94 1.66
CA ALA A 35 -3.67 27.03 2.59
C ALA A 35 -2.67 28.12 2.17
N GLY A 36 -2.29 28.15 0.89
CA GLY A 36 -1.27 29.08 0.38
C GLY A 36 0.16 28.80 0.85
N SER A 37 0.36 27.95 1.86
CA SER A 37 1.68 27.45 2.32
C SER A 37 2.34 26.45 1.37
N VAL A 38 1.54 25.84 0.48
CA VAL A 38 1.96 24.88 -0.53
C VAL A 38 1.60 25.39 -1.92
N SER A 39 2.43 25.04 -2.91
CA SER A 39 2.17 25.42 -4.30
C SER A 39 0.94 24.71 -4.85
N ALA A 40 0.13 25.42 -5.63
CA ALA A 40 -0.99 24.83 -6.35
C ALA A 40 -0.49 23.73 -7.31
N PRO A 41 -1.19 22.58 -7.41
CA PRO A 41 -0.74 21.49 -8.25
C PRO A 41 -0.83 21.88 -9.73
N ALA A 42 0.14 21.45 -10.51
CA ALA A 42 0.09 21.64 -11.95
C ALA A 42 -1.10 20.85 -12.56
N PRO A 43 -1.67 21.30 -13.70
CA PRO A 43 -2.71 20.53 -14.39
C PRO A 43 -2.29 19.09 -14.73
N GLY A 44 -1.00 18.88 -15.02
CA GLY A 44 -0.42 17.56 -15.25
C GLY A 44 -0.47 16.66 -13.99
N ASP A 45 -0.19 17.23 -12.81
CA ASP A 45 -0.29 16.50 -11.55
C ASP A 45 -1.73 16.09 -11.27
N LEU A 46 -2.69 17.00 -11.47
CA LEU A 46 -4.11 16.69 -11.32
C LEU A 46 -4.54 15.56 -12.26
N LEU A 47 -4.15 15.63 -13.54
CA LEU A 47 -4.47 14.58 -14.50
C LEU A 47 -3.85 13.24 -14.10
N ALA A 48 -2.58 13.23 -13.68
CA ALA A 48 -1.88 12.02 -13.24
C ALA A 48 -2.60 11.35 -12.05
N HIS A 49 -3.08 12.13 -11.08
CA HIS A 49 -3.86 11.61 -9.95
C HIS A 49 -5.23 11.09 -10.40
N LEU A 50 -5.94 11.81 -11.27
CA LEU A 50 -7.26 11.39 -11.76
C LEU A 50 -7.23 10.02 -12.44
N VAL A 51 -6.17 9.72 -13.19
CA VAL A 51 -6.00 8.44 -13.91
C VAL A 51 -5.18 7.40 -13.15
N GLY A 52 -4.68 7.71 -11.95
CA GLY A 52 -3.92 6.78 -11.11
C GLY A 52 -2.47 6.55 -11.53
N LEU A 53 -1.87 7.51 -12.24
CA LEU A 53 -0.50 7.48 -12.75
C LEU A 53 0.48 8.37 -11.99
N GLN A 54 0.09 8.95 -10.84
CA GLN A 54 0.94 9.86 -10.05
C GLN A 54 2.29 9.24 -9.63
N GLY A 55 2.33 7.94 -9.32
CA GLY A 55 3.57 7.22 -9.05
C GLY A 55 4.47 7.16 -10.28
N PRO A 56 4.04 6.55 -11.39
CA PRO A 56 4.81 6.48 -12.64
C PRO A 56 5.26 7.83 -13.19
N THR A 57 4.42 8.87 -13.11
CA THR A 57 4.82 10.22 -13.55
C THR A 57 5.97 10.76 -12.73
N GLY A 58 6.03 10.44 -11.43
CA GLY A 58 7.16 10.78 -10.58
C GLY A 58 8.46 10.11 -10.98
N LEU A 59 8.42 8.93 -11.59
CA LEU A 59 9.63 8.31 -12.12
C LEU A 59 10.12 9.02 -13.40
N LEU A 60 9.19 9.42 -14.26
CA LEU A 60 9.49 9.90 -15.62
C LEU A 60 9.75 11.41 -15.71
N PHE A 61 9.12 12.21 -14.86
CA PHE A 61 9.12 13.68 -14.97
C PHE A 61 9.65 14.33 -13.69
N THR A 62 10.29 15.51 -13.82
CA THR A 62 10.66 16.38 -12.70
C THR A 62 9.46 17.19 -12.22
N GLY A 63 9.45 17.55 -10.93
CA GLY A 63 8.50 18.54 -10.40
C GLY A 63 7.08 18.02 -10.18
N THR A 64 6.83 16.72 -10.35
CA THR A 64 5.54 16.10 -10.04
C THR A 64 5.32 16.03 -8.54
N THR A 65 4.18 16.52 -8.07
CA THR A 65 3.86 16.56 -6.64
C THR A 65 2.90 15.43 -6.24
N ASN A 66 3.42 14.37 -5.63
CA ASN A 66 2.58 13.30 -5.11
C ASN A 66 1.68 13.82 -3.98
N GLY A 67 0.37 13.64 -4.13
CA GLY A 67 -0.64 14.07 -3.18
C GLY A 67 -0.66 15.57 -2.92
N PHE A 68 -0.26 16.38 -3.92
CA PHE A 68 -0.26 17.85 -3.87
C PHE A 68 0.46 18.41 -2.63
N SER A 69 1.49 17.70 -2.16
CA SER A 69 2.24 18.01 -0.92
C SER A 69 1.43 17.95 0.39
N VAL A 70 0.15 17.58 0.32
CA VAL A 70 -0.77 17.48 1.47
C VAL A 70 -0.92 16.03 1.93
N ASN A 71 -0.86 15.07 1.00
CA ASN A 71 -1.00 13.64 1.32
C ASN A 71 -0.03 12.77 0.51
N PRO A 72 1.28 12.82 0.79
CA PRO A 72 2.27 12.03 0.06
C PRO A 72 1.95 10.53 -0.05
N PRO A 73 1.42 9.84 0.99
CA PRO A 73 1.12 8.40 0.93
C PRO A 73 0.15 7.93 -0.18
N VAL A 74 -0.57 8.82 -0.88
CA VAL A 74 -1.45 8.42 -2.00
C VAL A 74 -0.72 7.79 -3.19
N TRP A 75 0.62 7.79 -3.19
CA TRP A 75 1.43 7.06 -4.17
C TRP A 75 1.06 5.56 -4.22
N THR A 76 0.65 4.96 -3.09
CA THR A 76 0.29 3.53 -3.00
C THR A 76 -0.87 3.16 -3.91
N LEU A 77 -1.77 4.11 -4.22
CA LEU A 77 -2.91 3.87 -5.09
C LEU A 77 -2.49 3.54 -6.52
N SER A 78 -1.45 4.19 -7.04
CA SER A 78 -0.91 3.87 -8.36
C SER A 78 -0.37 2.43 -8.41
N VAL A 79 0.25 1.98 -7.30
CA VAL A 79 0.72 0.61 -7.12
C VAL A 79 -0.46 -0.37 -7.05
N GLU A 80 -1.51 -0.05 -6.31
CA GLU A 80 -2.72 -0.89 -6.23
C GLU A 80 -3.46 -1.00 -7.56
N ILE A 81 -3.59 0.11 -8.30
CA ILE A 81 -4.21 0.14 -9.64
C ILE A 81 -3.38 -0.73 -10.59
N THR A 82 -2.05 -0.56 -10.60
CA THR A 82 -1.15 -1.38 -11.41
C THR A 82 -1.28 -2.86 -11.06
N PHE A 83 -1.32 -3.19 -9.76
CA PHE A 83 -1.55 -4.56 -9.31
C PHE A 83 -2.87 -5.11 -9.85
N TYR A 84 -3.97 -4.36 -9.77
CA TYR A 84 -5.26 -4.83 -10.29
C TYR A 84 -5.28 -4.99 -11.81
N VAL A 85 -4.54 -4.17 -12.56
CA VAL A 85 -4.37 -4.32 -14.00
C VAL A 85 -3.57 -5.58 -14.35
N VAL A 86 -2.50 -5.86 -13.60
CA VAL A 86 -1.61 -7.00 -13.84
C VAL A 86 -2.20 -8.32 -13.31
N LEU A 87 -3.03 -8.26 -12.25
CA LEU A 87 -3.54 -9.44 -11.54
C LEU A 87 -4.20 -10.49 -12.45
N PRO A 88 -5.09 -10.15 -13.40
CA PRO A 88 -5.70 -11.15 -14.28
C PRO A 88 -4.69 -11.97 -15.10
N ILE A 89 -3.54 -11.37 -15.44
CA ILE A 89 -2.47 -12.00 -16.21
C ILE A 89 -1.67 -12.95 -15.32
N VAL A 90 -1.26 -12.47 -14.13
CA VAL A 90 -0.36 -13.24 -13.25
C VAL A 90 -1.07 -14.24 -12.35
N ALA A 91 -2.37 -14.06 -12.07
CA ALA A 91 -3.13 -14.92 -11.17
C ALA A 91 -3.11 -16.39 -11.59
N TRP A 92 -3.08 -16.67 -12.90
CA TRP A 92 -3.00 -18.05 -13.41
C TRP A 92 -1.72 -18.77 -12.97
N ILE A 93 -0.58 -18.06 -12.96
CA ILE A 93 0.70 -18.60 -12.48
C ILE A 93 0.58 -18.92 -11.00
N TRP A 94 0.05 -18.02 -10.18
CA TRP A 94 -0.06 -18.22 -8.73
C TRP A 94 -1.01 -19.35 -8.34
N ILE A 95 -2.10 -19.55 -9.10
CA ILE A 95 -3.05 -20.64 -8.84
C ILE A 95 -2.37 -22.01 -9.02
N ARG A 96 -1.51 -22.16 -10.03
CA ARG A 96 -0.89 -23.45 -10.36
C ARG A 96 0.47 -23.65 -9.69
N LYS A 97 1.29 -22.60 -9.65
CA LYS A 97 2.68 -22.61 -9.23
C LYS A 97 2.97 -21.39 -8.33
N PRO A 98 2.38 -21.32 -7.12
CA PRO A 98 2.50 -20.14 -6.23
C PRO A 98 3.95 -19.81 -5.88
N TRP A 99 4.81 -20.82 -5.70
CA TRP A 99 6.22 -20.63 -5.39
C TRP A 99 7.03 -20.09 -6.58
N VAL A 100 6.68 -20.47 -7.81
CA VAL A 100 7.31 -19.92 -9.03
C VAL A 100 6.89 -18.46 -9.21
N GLY A 101 5.61 -18.16 -8.98
CA GLY A 101 5.14 -16.78 -8.95
C GLY A 101 5.88 -15.96 -7.90
N LEU A 102 5.99 -16.46 -6.66
CA LEU A 102 6.71 -15.78 -5.58
C LEU A 102 8.18 -15.51 -5.93
N LEU A 103 8.86 -16.49 -6.53
CA LEU A 103 10.24 -16.33 -6.98
C LEU A 103 10.36 -15.27 -8.08
N ALA A 104 9.45 -15.25 -9.05
CA ALA A 104 9.41 -14.22 -10.09
C ALA A 104 9.15 -12.82 -9.51
N ALA A 105 8.26 -12.71 -8.51
CA ALA A 105 8.00 -11.45 -7.81
C ALA A 105 9.20 -10.97 -6.99
N ALA A 106 9.92 -11.90 -6.33
CA ALA A 106 11.17 -11.61 -5.63
C ALA A 106 12.24 -11.12 -6.62
N ALA A 107 12.43 -11.85 -7.73
CA ALA A 107 13.38 -11.47 -8.77
C ALA A 107 13.06 -10.09 -9.37
N LEU A 108 11.80 -9.80 -9.68
CA LEU A 108 11.39 -8.48 -10.17
C LEU A 108 11.70 -7.38 -9.15
N THR A 109 11.43 -7.62 -7.87
CA THR A 109 11.71 -6.66 -6.80
C THR A 109 13.21 -6.41 -6.65
N VAL A 110 14.03 -7.47 -6.67
CA VAL A 110 15.48 -7.36 -6.58
C VAL A 110 16.06 -6.65 -7.79
N ILE A 111 15.77 -7.13 -9.01
CA ILE A 111 16.28 -6.56 -10.26
C ILE A 111 15.94 -5.08 -10.36
N TRP A 112 14.71 -4.71 -10.01
CA TRP A 112 14.28 -3.31 -10.04
C TRP A 112 15.06 -2.44 -9.07
N ASN A 113 15.10 -2.81 -7.79
CA ASN A 113 15.79 -1.98 -6.79
C ASN A 113 17.31 -1.95 -7.04
N GLU A 114 17.93 -3.06 -7.44
CA GLU A 114 19.35 -3.11 -7.80
C GLU A 114 19.67 -2.20 -9.00
N ALA A 115 18.83 -2.21 -10.03
CA ALA A 115 19.01 -1.34 -11.19
C ALA A 115 18.96 0.15 -10.83
N PHE A 116 18.05 0.56 -9.93
CA PHE A 116 17.95 1.96 -9.51
C PHE A 116 18.99 2.37 -8.48
N GLN A 117 19.49 1.44 -7.65
CA GLN A 117 20.65 1.71 -6.79
C GLN A 117 21.93 1.94 -7.60
N HIS A 118 22.08 1.23 -8.72
CA HIS A 118 23.23 1.33 -9.62
C HIS A 118 22.92 2.16 -10.88
N ILE A 119 21.96 3.08 -10.79
CA ILE A 119 21.53 3.89 -11.95
C ILE A 119 22.67 4.74 -12.52
N GLY A 120 23.65 5.15 -11.69
CA GLY A 120 24.86 5.84 -12.13
C GLY A 120 25.71 4.98 -13.07
N ASP A 121 26.01 3.74 -12.65
CA ASP A 121 26.78 2.81 -13.47
C ASP A 121 26.06 2.48 -14.78
N LEU A 122 24.73 2.34 -14.74
CA LEU A 122 23.90 2.14 -15.93
C LEU A 122 23.91 3.37 -16.84
N ASN A 123 23.82 4.56 -16.27
CA ASN A 123 23.88 5.81 -17.02
C ASN A 123 25.21 5.95 -17.77
N ASP A 124 26.33 5.63 -17.11
CA ASP A 124 27.67 5.72 -17.69
C ASP A 124 27.92 4.61 -18.72
N THR A 125 27.44 3.38 -18.45
CA THR A 125 27.64 2.22 -19.34
C THR A 125 26.84 2.34 -20.63
N PHE A 126 25.60 2.85 -20.54
CA PHE A 126 24.69 2.93 -21.69
C PHE A 126 24.55 4.34 -22.27
N ASP A 127 25.34 5.31 -21.80
CA ASP A 127 25.30 6.72 -22.20
C ASP A 127 23.87 7.30 -22.21
N LEU A 128 23.16 7.11 -21.09
CA LEU A 128 21.74 7.49 -20.97
C LEU A 128 21.53 9.01 -20.89
N GLY A 129 22.60 9.79 -20.70
CA GLY A 129 22.56 11.24 -20.65
C GLY A 129 21.76 11.82 -19.47
N LEU A 130 21.57 11.05 -18.39
CA LEU A 130 20.84 11.49 -17.20
C LEU A 130 21.71 12.42 -16.35
N SER A 131 21.16 13.56 -15.96
CA SER A 131 21.83 14.42 -14.98
C SER A 131 21.87 13.77 -13.59
N PRO A 132 22.83 14.14 -12.73
CA PRO A 132 22.89 13.64 -11.34
C PRO A 132 21.57 13.84 -10.57
N GLU A 133 20.92 14.99 -10.74
CA GLU A 133 19.63 15.30 -10.12
C GLU A 133 18.52 14.35 -10.60
N ARG A 134 18.47 14.05 -11.90
CA ARG A 134 17.51 13.09 -12.46
C ARG A 134 17.74 11.68 -11.95
N MET A 135 18.99 11.26 -11.80
CA MET A 135 19.32 9.94 -11.27
C MET A 135 18.87 9.79 -9.81
N ILE A 136 19.15 10.77 -8.95
CA ILE A 136 18.70 10.76 -7.55
C ILE A 136 17.17 10.72 -7.48
N GLN A 137 16.50 11.57 -8.26
CA GLN A 137 15.05 11.64 -8.28
C GLN A 137 14.40 10.35 -8.78
N ALA A 138 14.98 9.73 -9.82
CA ALA A 138 14.52 8.45 -10.34
C ALA A 138 14.73 7.33 -9.32
N ALA A 139 15.90 7.28 -8.65
CA ALA A 139 16.18 6.32 -7.60
C ALA A 139 15.17 6.41 -6.44
N VAL A 140 14.90 7.62 -5.93
CA VAL A 140 13.89 7.82 -4.88
C VAL A 140 12.48 7.46 -5.38
N SER A 141 12.11 7.87 -6.58
CA SER A 141 10.77 7.61 -7.13
C SER A 141 10.56 6.14 -7.48
N SER A 142 11.63 5.40 -7.75
CA SER A 142 11.61 3.96 -8.06
C SER A 142 11.05 3.14 -6.91
N THR A 143 11.29 3.54 -5.66
CA THR A 143 10.84 2.80 -4.46
C THR A 143 9.32 2.87 -4.27
N LEU A 144 8.67 3.81 -4.96
CA LEU A 144 7.22 4.03 -4.93
C LEU A 144 6.51 3.32 -6.09
N GLN A 145 7.24 2.58 -6.94
CA GLN A 145 6.67 1.90 -8.11
C GLN A 145 6.27 0.45 -7.80
N PHE A 146 5.31 -0.07 -8.57
CA PHE A 146 4.82 -1.45 -8.40
C PHE A 146 5.93 -2.53 -8.34
N PRO A 147 6.99 -2.49 -9.17
CA PRO A 147 8.06 -3.49 -9.11
C PRO A 147 8.74 -3.59 -7.74
N SER A 148 8.96 -2.48 -7.03
CA SER A 148 9.51 -2.49 -5.66
C SER A 148 8.60 -3.17 -4.63
N TRP A 149 7.33 -3.39 -4.96
CA TRP A 149 6.32 -4.00 -4.08
C TRP A 149 5.80 -5.33 -4.59
N ALA A 150 6.29 -5.80 -5.75
CA ALA A 150 5.81 -7.03 -6.39
C ALA A 150 5.93 -8.24 -5.45
N PHE A 151 7.04 -8.35 -4.71
CA PHE A 151 7.22 -9.42 -3.73
C PHE A 151 6.20 -9.38 -2.59
N SER A 152 5.85 -8.21 -2.06
CA SER A 152 4.83 -8.07 -1.02
C SER A 152 3.45 -8.55 -1.51
N PHE A 153 3.05 -8.21 -2.73
CA PHE A 153 1.82 -8.75 -3.34
C PHE A 153 1.93 -10.27 -3.60
N GLY A 154 3.09 -10.74 -4.06
CA GLY A 154 3.40 -12.14 -4.28
C GLY A 154 3.26 -12.97 -3.00
N LEU A 155 3.75 -12.46 -1.87
CA LEU A 155 3.60 -13.05 -0.54
C LEU A 155 2.14 -13.13 -0.11
N GLY A 156 1.33 -12.09 -0.37
CA GLY A 156 -0.10 -12.12 -0.10
C GLY A 156 -0.83 -13.22 -0.89
N MET A 157 -0.55 -13.34 -2.18
CA MET A 157 -1.14 -14.38 -3.04
C MET A 157 -0.66 -15.79 -2.68
N THR A 158 0.62 -15.96 -2.37
CA THR A 158 1.17 -17.25 -1.91
C THR A 158 0.66 -17.60 -0.52
N GLY A 159 0.56 -16.63 0.38
CA GLY A 159 -0.04 -16.78 1.71
C GLY A 159 -1.49 -17.24 1.65
N ALA A 160 -2.29 -16.69 0.73
CA ALA A 160 -3.65 -17.18 0.47
C ALA A 160 -3.65 -18.64 -0.01
N SER A 161 -2.70 -19.00 -0.87
CA SER A 161 -2.55 -20.38 -1.36
C SER A 161 -2.11 -21.36 -0.27
N VAL A 162 -1.25 -20.93 0.66
CA VAL A 162 -0.86 -21.70 1.85
C VAL A 162 -2.04 -21.84 2.80
N TYR A 163 -2.75 -20.74 3.07
CA TYR A 163 -3.94 -20.73 3.91
C TYR A 163 -4.97 -21.74 3.43
N LEU A 164 -5.32 -21.74 2.13
CA LEU A 164 -6.30 -22.68 1.59
C LEU A 164 -5.91 -24.16 1.72
N ARG A 165 -4.61 -24.48 1.74
CA ARG A 165 -4.10 -25.86 1.88
C ARG A 165 -4.07 -26.34 3.33
N ILE A 166 -3.90 -25.43 4.28
CA ILE A 166 -3.67 -25.75 5.70
C ILE A 166 -4.90 -25.46 6.56
N ARG A 167 -5.81 -24.57 6.15
CA ARG A 167 -6.91 -24.06 7.00
C ARG A 167 -7.82 -25.14 7.57
N ASP A 168 -7.93 -26.30 6.92
CA ASP A 168 -8.80 -27.41 7.32
C ASP A 168 -8.05 -28.50 8.12
N ARG A 169 -6.72 -28.39 8.22
CA ARG A 169 -5.87 -29.29 9.03
C ARG A 169 -5.83 -28.80 10.48
N ARG A 170 -6.13 -29.69 11.41
CA ARG A 170 -6.28 -29.40 12.86
C ARG A 170 -5.50 -30.34 13.76
N ASP A 171 -4.60 -31.14 13.20
CA ASP A 171 -3.74 -32.00 14.00
C ASP A 171 -2.75 -31.17 14.84
N GLU A 172 -2.31 -31.74 15.96
CA GLU A 172 -1.38 -31.08 16.89
C GLU A 172 -0.07 -30.65 16.21
N GLY A 173 0.41 -31.41 15.24
CA GLY A 173 1.62 -31.10 14.48
C GLY A 173 1.46 -29.80 13.70
N THR A 174 0.37 -29.66 12.95
CA THR A 174 0.03 -28.43 12.22
C THR A 174 -0.08 -27.23 13.17
N ILE A 175 -0.72 -27.39 14.33
CA ILE A 175 -0.83 -26.31 15.33
C ILE A 175 0.54 -25.90 15.86
N LYS A 176 1.41 -26.85 16.21
CA LYS A 176 2.78 -26.58 16.65
C LYS A 176 3.58 -25.81 15.60
N TRP A 177 3.47 -26.19 14.32
CA TRP A 177 4.11 -25.48 13.21
C TRP A 177 3.58 -24.05 13.03
N ILE A 178 2.27 -23.83 13.19
CA ILE A 178 1.68 -22.47 13.13
C ILE A 178 2.23 -21.60 14.25
N TRP A 179 2.36 -22.13 15.47
CA TRP A 179 2.97 -21.41 16.59
C TRP A 179 4.45 -21.11 16.36
N ALA A 180 5.22 -22.10 15.90
CA ALA A 180 6.63 -21.89 15.56
C ALA A 180 6.80 -20.82 14.47
N ALA A 181 5.98 -20.89 13.41
CA ALA A 181 5.94 -19.88 12.35
C ALA A 181 5.56 -18.49 12.89
N ARG A 182 4.65 -18.39 13.86
CA ARG A 182 4.29 -17.13 14.50
C ARG A 182 5.45 -16.53 15.27
N ILE A 183 6.10 -17.32 16.12
CA ILE A 183 7.24 -16.88 16.93
C ILE A 183 8.38 -16.44 16.01
N ALA A 184 8.73 -17.26 15.02
CA ALA A 184 9.74 -16.91 14.03
C ALA A 184 9.34 -15.66 13.21
N GLY A 185 8.05 -15.55 12.85
CA GLY A 185 7.45 -14.39 12.21
C GLY A 185 7.66 -13.09 12.99
N ILE A 186 7.26 -13.09 14.27
CA ILE A 186 7.37 -11.94 15.15
C ILE A 186 8.84 -11.59 15.42
N ALA A 187 9.66 -12.59 15.75
CA ALA A 187 11.09 -12.38 16.01
C ALA A 187 11.80 -11.80 14.78
N GLY A 188 11.57 -12.37 13.60
CA GLY A 188 12.11 -11.85 12.36
C GLY A 188 11.58 -10.46 12.02
N LEU A 189 10.28 -10.18 12.24
CA LEU A 189 9.72 -8.85 12.02
C LEU A 189 10.37 -7.80 12.93
N VAL A 190 10.61 -8.13 14.20
CA VAL A 190 11.33 -7.25 15.15
C VAL A 190 12.77 -7.01 14.68
N VAL A 191 13.48 -8.07 14.28
CA VAL A 191 14.86 -7.95 13.78
C VAL A 191 14.92 -7.10 12.51
N PHE A 192 14.05 -7.36 11.53
CA PHE A 192 14.04 -6.59 10.29
C PHE A 192 13.56 -5.16 10.49
N ALA A 193 12.63 -4.91 11.41
CA ALA A 193 12.24 -3.55 11.78
C ALA A 193 13.41 -2.78 12.41
N TRP A 194 14.17 -3.43 13.31
CA TRP A 194 15.38 -2.84 13.90
C TRP A 194 16.46 -2.58 12.85
N LEU A 195 16.78 -3.56 12.00
CA LEU A 195 17.76 -3.40 10.91
C LEU A 195 17.37 -2.26 9.96
N THR A 196 16.09 -2.17 9.60
CA THR A 196 15.56 -1.12 8.72
C THR A 196 15.67 0.26 9.38
N GLY A 197 15.37 0.35 10.68
CA GLY A 197 15.56 1.58 11.46
C GLY A 197 17.02 2.00 11.52
N SER A 198 17.91 1.09 11.92
CA SER A 198 19.35 1.36 12.03
C SER A 198 20.01 1.75 10.70
N ASP A 199 19.55 1.18 9.58
CA ASP A 199 20.02 1.57 8.25
C ASP A 199 19.55 2.99 7.87
N SER A 200 18.33 3.35 8.28
CA SER A 200 17.71 4.63 7.95
C SER A 200 18.07 5.78 8.90
N ASP A 201 18.76 5.51 10.01
CA ASP A 201 19.19 6.52 10.99
C ASP A 201 20.06 7.63 10.37
N LYS A 202 20.69 7.36 9.22
CA LYS A 202 21.53 8.30 8.49
C LYS A 202 20.77 9.08 7.41
N ALA A 203 19.51 8.70 7.13
CA ALA A 203 18.70 9.33 6.10
C ALA A 203 18.03 10.61 6.64
N PRO A 204 17.83 11.63 5.79
CA PRO A 204 16.91 12.72 6.12
C PRO A 204 15.54 12.16 6.49
N VAL A 205 14.87 12.74 7.49
CA VAL A 205 13.57 12.27 8.02
C VAL A 205 12.54 12.04 6.92
N GLU A 206 12.52 12.91 5.90
CA GLU A 206 11.61 12.86 4.75
C GLU A 206 11.85 11.67 3.80
N LEU A 207 13.05 11.08 3.85
CA LEU A 207 13.49 9.99 2.99
C LEU A 207 13.63 8.65 3.73
N VAL A 208 13.42 8.62 5.05
CA VAL A 208 13.57 7.40 5.88
C VAL A 208 12.79 6.23 5.28
N ALA A 209 11.53 6.44 4.86
CA ALA A 209 10.69 5.39 4.31
C ALA A 209 11.21 4.84 2.97
N GLN A 210 11.74 5.70 2.10
CA GLN A 210 12.31 5.34 0.80
C GLN A 210 13.66 4.65 0.99
N TYR A 211 14.48 5.17 1.91
CA TYR A 211 15.78 4.61 2.24
C TYR A 211 15.64 3.19 2.79
N SER A 212 14.73 2.99 3.76
CA SER A 212 14.31 1.69 4.30
C SER A 212 13.92 0.66 3.24
N ARG A 213 13.49 1.10 2.06
CA ARG A 213 13.02 0.26 0.95
C ARG A 213 13.98 0.14 -0.21
N SER A 214 15.07 0.90 -0.21
CA SER A 214 16.08 0.82 -1.25
C SER A 214 16.76 -0.56 -1.23
N SER A 215 17.13 -1.07 -0.04
CA SER A 215 17.80 -2.36 0.12
C SER A 215 16.86 -3.53 -0.19
N PRO A 216 17.14 -4.33 -1.24
CA PRO A 216 16.30 -5.48 -1.57
C PRO A 216 16.25 -6.49 -0.43
N TRP A 217 17.38 -6.72 0.25
CA TRP A 217 17.45 -7.63 1.39
C TRP A 217 16.49 -7.23 2.51
N LEU A 218 16.51 -5.97 2.93
CA LEU A 218 15.63 -5.47 3.98
C LEU A 218 14.16 -5.49 3.55
N ALA A 219 13.87 -5.07 2.32
CA ALA A 219 12.52 -5.06 1.76
C ALA A 219 11.91 -6.46 1.67
N LEU A 220 12.67 -7.45 1.19
CA LEU A 220 12.24 -8.84 1.10
C LEU A 220 12.05 -9.44 2.50
N GLY A 221 13.03 -9.31 3.39
CA GLY A 221 12.96 -9.91 4.71
C GLY A 221 11.81 -9.35 5.54
N TYR A 222 11.67 -8.02 5.61
CA TYR A 222 10.56 -7.37 6.32
C TYR A 222 9.20 -7.86 5.79
N SER A 223 9.03 -7.87 4.47
CA SER A 223 7.78 -8.33 3.84
C SER A 223 7.49 -9.81 4.13
N ALA A 224 8.53 -10.67 4.08
CA ALA A 224 8.39 -12.11 4.30
C ALA A 224 7.98 -12.44 5.74
N PHE A 225 8.62 -11.80 6.72
CA PHE A 225 8.27 -12.00 8.14
C PHE A 225 6.89 -11.41 8.46
N LEU A 226 6.52 -10.26 7.89
CA LEU A 226 5.17 -9.73 8.01
C LEU A 226 4.13 -10.70 7.43
N ALA A 227 4.37 -11.25 6.25
CA ALA A 227 3.48 -12.23 5.64
C ALA A 227 3.39 -13.52 6.48
N LEU A 228 4.49 -13.98 7.07
CA LEU A 228 4.51 -15.12 7.97
C LEU A 228 3.65 -14.87 9.23
N VAL A 229 3.77 -13.70 9.84
CA VAL A 229 2.90 -13.27 10.93
C VAL A 229 1.44 -13.29 10.49
N MET A 230 1.09 -12.61 9.40
CA MET A 230 -0.29 -12.55 8.89
C MET A 230 -0.90 -13.93 8.62
N VAL A 231 -0.16 -14.82 7.94
CA VAL A 231 -0.64 -16.18 7.62
C VAL A 231 -0.75 -17.03 8.89
N SER A 232 0.18 -16.92 9.83
CA SER A 232 0.14 -17.67 11.09
C SER A 232 -1.04 -17.27 11.99
N PHE A 233 -1.43 -15.99 11.99
CA PHE A 233 -2.61 -15.50 12.69
C PHE A 233 -3.90 -15.94 11.99
N ALA A 234 -3.95 -15.89 10.65
CA ALA A 234 -5.10 -16.38 9.89
C ALA A 234 -5.33 -17.90 10.08
N LEU A 235 -4.26 -18.68 10.18
CA LEU A 235 -4.30 -20.13 10.42
C LEU A 235 -4.50 -20.50 11.90
N GLY A 236 -4.31 -19.54 12.81
CA GLY A 236 -4.31 -19.75 14.25
C GLY A 236 -5.59 -20.38 14.83
N PRO A 237 -5.50 -20.93 16.05
CA PRO A 237 -6.64 -21.49 16.80
C PRO A 237 -7.80 -20.50 16.99
N GLY A 238 -8.94 -21.01 17.47
CA GLY A 238 -10.20 -20.26 17.55
C GLY A 238 -10.13 -18.91 18.25
N ALA A 239 -9.26 -18.75 19.26
CA ALA A 239 -9.06 -17.48 19.98
C ALA A 239 -8.42 -16.37 19.10
N ASP A 240 -7.49 -16.73 18.20
CA ASP A 240 -6.89 -15.75 17.29
C ASP A 240 -7.92 -15.25 16.28
N ARG A 241 -8.77 -16.17 15.82
CA ARG A 241 -9.86 -15.87 14.89
C ARG A 241 -10.95 -15.07 15.57
N SER A 242 -11.28 -15.34 16.83
CA SER A 242 -12.30 -14.57 17.55
C SER A 242 -11.84 -13.13 17.83
N LEU A 243 -10.54 -12.93 18.09
CA LEU A 243 -9.95 -11.59 18.18
C LEU A 243 -10.09 -10.85 16.84
N LEU A 244 -9.61 -11.44 15.75
CA LEU A 244 -9.64 -10.80 14.42
C LEU A 244 -11.04 -10.71 13.79
N ALA A 245 -11.97 -11.58 14.19
CA ALA A 245 -13.35 -11.59 13.73
C ALA A 245 -14.29 -10.78 14.64
N ASN A 246 -13.77 -10.08 15.65
CA ASN A 246 -14.56 -9.16 16.45
C ASN A 246 -15.23 -8.13 15.54
N HIS A 247 -16.55 -7.97 15.73
CA HIS A 247 -17.38 -7.05 14.95
C HIS A 247 -16.77 -5.64 14.85
N ARG A 248 -16.27 -5.08 15.96
CA ARG A 248 -15.70 -3.73 15.98
C ARG A 248 -14.41 -3.61 15.16
N LEU A 249 -13.53 -4.61 15.26
CA LEU A 249 -12.29 -4.65 14.48
C LEU A 249 -12.59 -4.82 12.99
N ARG A 250 -13.62 -5.61 12.66
CA ARG A 250 -14.07 -5.75 11.28
C ARG A 250 -14.68 -4.46 10.74
N GLU A 251 -15.50 -3.76 11.51
CA GLU A 251 -16.04 -2.44 11.13
C GLU A 251 -14.92 -1.43 10.89
N LEU A 252 -13.91 -1.40 11.77
CA LEU A 252 -12.73 -0.57 11.59
C LEU A 252 -11.97 -0.93 10.30
N GLY A 253 -11.83 -2.23 10.01
CA GLY A 253 -11.27 -2.73 8.76
C GLY A 253 -12.08 -2.29 7.53
N ASP A 254 -13.41 -2.28 7.62
CA ASP A 254 -14.31 -1.89 6.52
C ASP A 254 -14.20 -0.39 6.18
N ILE A 255 -13.85 0.47 7.15
CA ILE A 255 -13.63 1.92 6.96
C ILE A 255 -12.16 2.33 6.83
N SER A 256 -11.23 1.37 6.94
CA SER A 256 -9.77 1.62 6.96
C SER A 256 -9.26 2.37 5.73
N TYR A 257 -9.89 2.18 4.58
CA TYR A 257 -9.53 2.88 3.35
C TYR A 257 -9.78 4.39 3.44
N GLY A 258 -10.94 4.79 3.96
CA GLY A 258 -11.27 6.20 4.17
C GLY A 258 -10.34 6.84 5.22
N ILE A 259 -10.01 6.12 6.30
CA ILE A 259 -9.04 6.56 7.30
C ILE A 259 -7.67 6.80 6.66
N PHE A 260 -7.19 5.83 5.88
CA PHE A 260 -5.93 5.93 5.15
C PHE A 260 -5.91 7.14 4.21
N LEU A 261 -7.00 7.41 3.49
CA LEU A 261 -7.06 8.55 2.58
C LEU A 261 -7.05 9.90 3.32
N SER A 262 -7.72 10.02 4.47
CA SER A 262 -7.94 11.32 5.10
C SER A 262 -6.87 11.73 6.12
N HIS A 263 -6.18 10.78 6.76
CA HIS A 263 -5.37 11.10 7.95
C HIS A 263 -4.28 12.16 7.72
N MET A 264 -3.56 12.09 6.59
CA MET A 264 -2.55 13.12 6.25
C MET A 264 -3.18 14.46 5.89
N VAL A 265 -4.33 14.45 5.19
CA VAL A 265 -5.04 15.69 4.85
C VAL A 265 -5.52 16.39 6.10
N ILE A 266 -6.08 15.63 7.05
CA ILE A 266 -6.51 16.14 8.35
C ILE A 266 -5.31 16.66 9.14
N ALA A 267 -4.21 15.89 9.19
CA ALA A 267 -3.00 16.33 9.87
C ALA A 267 -2.45 17.63 9.27
N PHE A 268 -2.44 17.74 7.94
CA PHE A 268 -2.05 18.98 7.24
C PHE A 268 -2.98 20.14 7.57
N CYS A 269 -4.31 19.95 7.53
CA CYS A 269 -5.26 21.01 7.86
C CYS A 269 -5.10 21.50 9.31
N LEU A 270 -4.84 20.58 10.25
CA LEU A 270 -4.56 20.93 11.63
C LEU A 270 -3.21 21.65 11.75
N LEU A 271 -2.19 21.28 10.97
CA LEU A 271 -0.90 21.95 10.99
C LEU A 271 -1.02 23.39 10.47
N GLU A 272 -1.80 23.56 9.41
CA GLU A 272 -1.95 24.84 8.71
C GLU A 272 -2.86 25.81 9.47
N TRP A 273 -3.96 25.32 10.04
CA TRP A 273 -5.03 26.18 10.56
C TRP A 273 -5.29 26.00 12.06
N ALA A 274 -4.67 25.03 12.72
CA ALA A 274 -4.75 24.89 14.16
C ALA A 274 -3.37 25.15 14.78
N ASP A 275 -3.33 25.99 15.81
CA ASP A 275 -2.12 26.30 16.57
C ASP A 275 -1.84 25.17 17.59
N LEU A 276 -1.63 23.95 17.07
CA LEU A 276 -1.35 22.76 17.87
C LEU A 276 0.15 22.70 18.21
N PRO A 277 0.50 22.19 19.39
CA PRO A 277 1.90 22.04 19.78
C PRO A 277 2.60 21.04 18.85
N ALA A 278 3.78 21.43 18.34
CA ALA A 278 4.56 20.68 17.35
C ALA A 278 6.04 20.56 17.76
N ASP A 279 6.32 20.59 19.07
CA ASP A 279 7.68 20.52 19.64
C ASP A 279 8.26 19.09 19.72
N GLY A 280 7.53 18.09 19.20
CA GLY A 280 7.96 16.69 19.15
C GLY A 280 7.93 15.96 20.49
N ASN A 281 7.41 16.57 21.56
CA ASN A 281 7.32 15.93 22.86
C ASN A 281 6.13 14.93 22.95
N LEU A 282 6.04 14.20 24.06
CA LEU A 282 4.94 13.24 24.30
C LEU A 282 3.56 13.91 24.30
N GLN A 283 3.44 15.12 24.85
CA GLN A 283 2.18 15.86 24.88
C GLN A 283 1.72 16.21 23.46
N SER A 284 2.60 16.74 22.62
CA SER A 284 2.35 17.01 21.20
C SER A 284 1.90 15.73 20.50
N PHE A 285 2.62 14.63 20.67
CA PHE A 285 2.23 13.33 20.11
C PHE A 285 0.81 12.90 20.53
N LEU A 286 0.47 13.03 21.82
CA LEU A 286 -0.86 12.67 22.34
C LEU A 286 -1.96 13.60 21.80
N VAL A 287 -1.70 14.91 21.70
CA VAL A 287 -2.64 15.90 21.14
C VAL A 287 -2.91 15.60 19.67
N TRP A 288 -1.87 15.41 18.87
CA TRP A 288 -1.99 15.05 17.46
C TRP A 288 -2.72 13.73 17.27
N THR A 289 -2.43 12.72 18.08
CA THR A 289 -3.14 11.43 18.05
C THR A 289 -4.62 11.61 18.38
N ALA A 290 -4.93 12.36 19.43
CA ALA A 290 -6.30 12.62 19.87
C ALA A 290 -7.11 13.48 18.88
N ALA A 291 -6.44 14.31 18.07
CA ALA A 291 -7.09 15.12 17.04
C ALA A 291 -7.26 14.34 15.72
N VAL A 292 -6.18 13.77 15.19
CA VAL A 292 -6.15 13.14 13.87
C VAL A 292 -6.92 11.82 13.83
N VAL A 293 -6.74 10.95 14.84
CA VAL A 293 -7.33 9.60 14.81
C VAL A 293 -8.86 9.66 14.83
N PRO A 294 -9.52 10.37 15.77
CA PRO A 294 -10.99 10.44 15.78
C PRO A 294 -11.56 11.13 14.53
N ALA A 295 -10.92 12.21 14.06
CA ALA A 295 -11.34 12.90 12.85
C ALA A 295 -11.24 11.99 11.60
N SER A 296 -10.17 11.20 11.50
CA SER A 296 -9.98 10.25 10.39
C SER A 296 -10.95 9.09 10.45
N VAL A 297 -11.24 8.57 11.66
CA VAL A 297 -12.26 7.53 11.87
C VAL A 297 -13.65 8.05 11.50
N LEU A 298 -13.99 9.28 11.92
CA LEU A 298 -15.25 9.92 11.56
C LEU A 298 -15.37 10.11 10.05
N TYR A 299 -14.33 10.66 9.40
CA TYR A 299 -14.30 10.79 7.94
C TYR A 299 -14.46 9.42 7.25
N GLY A 300 -13.68 8.43 7.69
CA GLY A 300 -13.74 7.07 7.14
C GLY A 300 -15.13 6.45 7.27
N TYR A 301 -15.80 6.65 8.39
CA TYR A 301 -17.18 6.22 8.59
C TYR A 301 -18.16 6.92 7.63
N LEU A 302 -18.07 8.24 7.51
CA LEU A 302 -18.94 9.02 6.63
C LEU A 302 -18.72 8.65 5.15
N SER A 303 -17.47 8.58 4.70
CA SER A 303 -17.10 8.13 3.35
C SER A 303 -17.65 6.73 3.08
N ALA A 304 -17.43 5.79 4.01
CA ALA A 304 -17.89 4.42 3.85
C ALA A 304 -19.42 4.35 3.72
N ARG A 305 -20.15 5.04 4.59
CA ARG A 305 -21.62 4.99 4.65
C ARG A 305 -22.28 5.67 3.46
N PHE A 306 -21.82 6.86 3.09
CA PHE A 306 -22.51 7.72 2.14
C PHE A 306 -21.97 7.63 0.70
N LEU A 307 -20.73 7.18 0.51
CA LEU A 307 -20.10 7.10 -0.81
C LEU A 307 -19.71 5.67 -1.19
N GLU A 308 -18.85 5.04 -0.40
CA GLU A 308 -18.24 3.76 -0.81
C GLU A 308 -19.24 2.61 -0.82
N GLN A 309 -20.03 2.42 0.24
CA GLN A 309 -20.96 1.29 0.34
C GLN A 309 -22.10 1.35 -0.69
N PRO A 310 -22.73 2.51 -0.98
CA PRO A 310 -23.69 2.63 -2.08
C PRO A 310 -23.08 2.24 -3.45
N ILE A 311 -21.90 2.75 -3.77
CA ILE A 311 -21.25 2.49 -5.06
C ILE A 311 -20.78 1.03 -5.16
N ARG A 312 -20.22 0.45 -4.08
CA ARG A 312 -19.87 -0.97 -4.02
C ARG A 312 -21.12 -1.86 -4.15
N ARG A 313 -22.26 -1.48 -3.57
CA ARG A 313 -23.54 -2.18 -3.74
C ARG A 313 -24.00 -2.18 -5.20
N TRP A 314 -23.90 -1.03 -5.87
CA TRP A 314 -24.19 -0.91 -7.30
C TRP A 314 -23.25 -1.79 -8.14
N ALA A 315 -21.94 -1.73 -7.90
CA ALA A 315 -20.95 -2.49 -8.65
C ALA A 315 -21.09 -4.01 -8.52
N ARG A 316 -21.62 -4.50 -7.39
CA ARG A 316 -21.91 -5.94 -7.20
C ARG A 316 -22.99 -6.49 -8.12
N LYS A 317 -23.79 -5.64 -8.77
CA LYS A 317 -24.78 -6.07 -9.77
C LYS A 317 -24.11 -6.59 -11.05
N TYR A 318 -22.90 -6.13 -11.35
CA TYR A 318 -22.14 -6.58 -12.52
C TYR A 318 -21.43 -7.91 -12.23
N GLY A 319 -21.74 -8.94 -13.04
CA GLY A 319 -21.16 -10.29 -12.97
C GLY A 319 -21.99 -11.35 -12.23
N ARG A 320 -23.22 -11.04 -11.81
CA ARG A 320 -24.19 -12.07 -11.30
C ARG A 320 -25.06 -12.69 -12.40
N GLY A 321 -25.13 -12.09 -13.59
CA GLY A 321 -26.02 -12.52 -14.67
C GLY A 321 -25.45 -13.55 -15.66
N GLU A 322 -24.16 -13.90 -15.58
CA GLU A 322 -23.53 -14.85 -16.53
C GLU A 322 -23.54 -16.31 -16.04
N THR A 323 -23.99 -16.59 -14.81
CA THR A 323 -24.04 -17.95 -14.26
C THR A 323 -25.44 -18.58 -14.21
N ASP A 324 -26.50 -17.81 -14.44
CA ASP A 324 -27.89 -18.28 -14.38
C ASP A 324 -28.53 -18.46 -15.77
N GLY A 325 -27.71 -18.51 -16.83
CA GLY A 325 -28.18 -18.59 -18.20
C GLY A 325 -27.30 -19.46 -19.10
N THR A 326 -27.20 -20.75 -18.80
CA THR A 326 -27.06 -21.88 -19.76
C THR A 326 -27.27 -23.19 -19.02
#